data_AF-A0A356S3P0-F1
#
_entry.id   AF-A0A356S3P0-F1
#
_cell.length_a   1.000
_cell.length_b   1.000
_cell.length_c   1.000
_cell.angle_alpha   90.00
_cell.angle_beta   90.00
_cell.angle_gamma   90.00
#
_symmetry.space_group_name_H-M   'P 1'
#
loop_
_entity.id
_entity.type
_entity.pdbx_description
1 polymer ?
#
loop_
_entity_poly.entity_id
_entity_poly.type
_entity_poly.pdbx_seq_one_letter_code
_entity_poly.pdbx_strand_id
1 'polypeptide(L)'
;SAYVLNAIFFAILAYAFISIVRHLDDSNRVAWLAALTVLAYPELNEYRDMVLRDIGFWAMLLLALWRFMVFVDTRQFSHSVFFVLAMIGAMLFRAEAVIYLVAIPFALFLQSDRNTQENRRDFLKLAGFICGVGILVFLVLLAAGINLFLLILELLRIYQPFLISLFNPDEAVTAARANAIFGEYAGIFSQEYVSAVIAIGLSVVLVMTLFYTIGGPFFWL
;
A
#
# COMPACT_ATOMS: atom_id res chain seq x y z
N SER A 1 2.62 26.77 1.99
CA SER A 1 1.45 25.89 2.18
C SER A 1 1.83 24.41 2.24
N ALA A 2 2.77 23.93 1.41
CA ALA A 2 3.16 22.51 1.35
C ALA A 2 3.63 21.89 2.69
N TYR A 3 4.47 22.60 3.46
CA TYR A 3 4.95 22.13 4.77
C TYR A 3 3.85 21.98 5.82
N VAL A 4 2.81 22.83 5.76
CA VAL A 4 1.67 22.75 6.68
C VAL A 4 0.84 21.50 6.40
N LEU A 5 0.63 21.19 5.11
CA LEU A 5 -0.06 19.97 4.69
C LEU A 5 0.73 18.72 5.13
N ASN A 6 2.06 18.75 5.00
CA ASN A 6 2.93 17.68 5.46
C ASN A 6 2.80 17.46 6.97
N ALA A 7 2.85 18.54 7.77
CA ALA A 7 2.67 18.48 9.21
C ALA A 7 1.30 17.88 9.62
N ILE A 8 0.24 18.19 8.86
CA ILE A 8 -1.09 17.58 9.07
C ILE A 8 -1.04 16.07 8.82
N PHE A 9 -0.39 15.61 7.74
CA PHE A 9 -0.28 14.17 7.49
C PHE A 9 0.54 13.44 8.56
N PHE A 10 1.63 14.03 9.04
CA PHE A 10 2.38 13.48 10.17
C PHE A 10 1.54 13.40 11.44
N ALA A 11 0.74 14.43 11.73
CA ALA A 11 -0.18 14.41 12.87
C ALA A 11 -1.25 13.32 12.72
N ILE A 12 -1.84 13.17 11.53
CA ILE A 12 -2.81 12.10 11.24
C ILE A 12 -2.17 10.72 11.38
N LEU A 13 -0.94 10.55 10.88
CA LEU A 13 -0.20 9.30 10.96
C LEU A 13 0.04 8.90 12.43
N ALA A 14 0.56 9.82 13.23
CA ALA A 14 0.80 9.58 14.65
C ALA A 14 -0.50 9.29 15.40
N TYR A 15 -1.55 10.07 15.14
CA TYR A 15 -2.87 9.86 15.74
C TYR A 15 -3.45 8.49 15.38
N ALA A 16 -3.40 8.10 14.10
CA ALA A 16 -3.91 6.82 13.63
C ALA A 16 -3.13 5.66 14.25
N PHE A 17 -1.80 5.74 14.32
CA PHE A 17 -0.98 4.72 14.94
C PHE A 17 -1.29 4.54 16.43
N ILE A 18 -1.33 5.62 17.20
CA ILE A 18 -1.66 5.57 18.64
C ILE A 18 -3.07 5.00 18.83
N SER A 19 -4.02 5.36 17.96
CA SER A 19 -5.39 4.88 18.03
C SER A 19 -5.50 3.38 17.72
N ILE A 20 -4.68 2.85 16.81
CA ILE A 20 -4.58 1.41 16.55
C ILE A 20 -4.02 0.69 17.77
N VAL A 21 -2.92 1.18 18.34
CA VAL A 21 -2.30 0.53 19.49
C VAL A 21 -3.26 0.52 20.69
N ARG A 22 -3.95 1.63 20.94
CA ARG A 22 -4.95 1.72 22.00
C ARG A 22 -6.16 0.80 21.76
N HIS A 23 -6.46 0.51 20.51
CA HIS A 23 -7.54 -0.42 20.16
C HIS A 23 -7.12 -1.88 20.38
N LEU A 24 -5.83 -2.19 20.29
CA LEU A 24 -5.28 -3.52 20.59
C LEU A 24 -5.12 -3.76 22.09
N ASP A 25 -4.74 -2.73 22.86
CA ASP A 25 -4.57 -2.79 24.31
C ASP A 25 -5.10 -1.50 24.95
N ASP A 26 -6.00 -1.63 25.93
CA ASP A 26 -6.63 -0.49 26.63
C ASP A 26 -5.69 0.13 27.69
N SER A 27 -4.48 -0.43 27.86
CA SER A 27 -3.48 0.09 28.77
C SER A 27 -2.92 1.45 28.32
N ASN A 28 -3.17 2.49 29.12
CA ASN A 28 -2.67 3.84 28.87
C ASN A 28 -1.14 3.91 28.78
N ARG A 29 -0.42 2.98 29.44
CA ARG A 29 1.05 2.89 29.36
C ARG A 29 1.51 2.50 27.97
N VAL A 30 0.81 1.56 27.32
CA VAL A 30 1.13 1.08 25.97
C VAL A 30 0.85 2.17 24.94
N ALA A 31 -0.22 2.96 25.13
CA ALA A 31 -0.49 4.12 24.28
C ALA A 31 0.61 5.21 24.38
N TRP A 32 1.12 5.47 25.59
CA TRP A 32 2.26 6.39 25.77
C TRP A 32 3.55 5.87 25.12
N LEU A 33 3.82 4.57 25.25
CA LEU A 33 4.96 3.94 24.58
C LEU A 33 4.80 4.03 23.05
N ALA A 34 3.61 3.79 22.51
CA ALA A 34 3.34 3.95 21.08
C ALA A 34 3.57 5.38 20.59
N ALA A 35 3.14 6.38 21.36
CA ALA A 35 3.38 7.78 21.05
C ALA A 35 4.89 8.10 21.05
N LEU A 36 5.62 7.61 22.07
CA LEU A 36 7.06 7.75 22.14
C LEU A 36 7.75 7.09 20.95
N THR A 37 7.34 5.87 20.57
CA THR A 37 7.91 5.13 19.44
C THR A 37 7.73 5.87 18.13
N VAL A 38 6.52 6.36 17.83
CA VAL A 38 6.29 7.09 16.56
C VAL A 38 7.06 8.40 16.52
N LEU A 39 7.13 9.12 17.65
CA LEU A 39 7.85 10.39 17.73
C LEU A 39 9.37 10.21 17.69
N ALA A 40 9.87 9.10 18.23
CA ALA A 40 11.29 8.77 18.25
C ALA A 40 11.75 8.00 16.99
N TYR A 41 10.84 7.66 16.07
CA TYR A 41 11.17 6.88 14.89
C TYR A 41 12.03 7.72 13.92
N PRO A 42 13.31 7.35 13.69
CA PRO A 42 14.30 8.21 13.07
C PRO A 42 13.95 8.56 11.63
N GLU A 43 13.49 7.58 10.85
CA GLU A 43 13.05 7.79 9.46
C GLU A 43 11.93 8.84 9.36
N LEU A 44 10.91 8.78 10.23
CA LEU A 44 9.82 9.77 10.22
C LEU A 44 10.33 11.18 10.56
N ASN A 45 11.37 11.29 11.38
CA ASN A 45 11.95 12.57 11.75
C ASN A 45 12.87 13.13 10.64
N GLU A 46 13.57 12.28 9.90
CA GLU A 46 14.36 12.69 8.72
C GLU A 46 13.47 13.15 7.56
N TYR A 47 12.33 12.49 7.34
CA TYR A 47 11.38 12.89 6.29
C TYR A 47 10.55 14.13 6.63
N ARG A 48 10.69 14.71 7.83
CA ARG A 48 9.86 15.85 8.29
C ARG A 48 10.01 17.08 7.41
N ASP A 49 11.23 17.37 6.97
CA ASP A 49 11.54 18.52 6.12
C ASP A 49 11.35 18.22 4.63
N MET A 50 11.06 16.96 4.28
CA MET A 50 10.81 16.53 2.92
C MET A 50 9.31 16.47 2.62
N VAL A 51 8.87 17.19 1.59
CA VAL A 51 7.48 17.12 1.11
C VAL A 51 7.34 15.91 0.19
N LEU A 52 7.28 14.73 0.78
CA LEU A 52 7.10 13.47 0.06
C LEU A 52 5.62 13.12 -0.02
N ARG A 53 5.22 12.65 -1.21
CA ARG A 53 3.87 12.16 -1.48
C ARG A 53 3.51 10.94 -0.62
N ASP A 54 4.53 10.15 -0.27
CA ASP A 54 4.36 8.89 0.44
C ASP A 54 3.81 9.10 1.85
N ILE A 55 4.17 10.17 2.57
CA ILE A 55 3.64 10.45 3.92
C ILE A 55 2.12 10.57 3.92
N GLY A 56 1.54 11.23 2.90
CA GLY A 56 0.09 11.32 2.75
C GLY A 56 -0.57 9.95 2.52
N PHE A 57 0.09 9.07 1.76
CA PHE A 57 -0.33 7.70 1.56
C PHE A 57 -0.32 6.91 2.88
N TRP A 58 0.79 6.89 3.61
CA TRP A 58 0.92 6.15 4.88
C TRP A 58 -0.08 6.63 5.93
N ALA A 59 -0.26 7.96 6.05
CA ALA A 59 -1.20 8.54 7.00
C ALA A 59 -2.65 8.11 6.72
N MET A 60 -3.09 8.20 5.46
CA MET A 60 -4.44 7.82 5.06
C MET A 60 -4.67 6.31 5.14
N LEU A 61 -3.66 5.50 4.82
CA LEU A 61 -3.74 4.04 4.93
C LEU A 61 -3.87 3.58 6.39
N LEU A 62 -3.07 4.13 7.30
CA LEU A 62 -3.17 3.84 8.75
C LEU A 62 -4.52 4.29 9.30
N LEU A 63 -5.00 5.47 8.89
CA LEU A 63 -6.32 5.97 9.30
C LEU A 63 -7.44 5.04 8.80
N ALA A 64 -7.37 4.58 7.56
CA ALA A 64 -8.32 3.63 7.01
C ALA A 64 -8.30 2.32 7.81
N LEU A 65 -7.10 1.77 8.07
CA LEU A 65 -6.95 0.54 8.83
C LEU A 65 -7.58 0.65 10.23
N TRP A 66 -7.31 1.74 10.95
CA TRP A 66 -7.93 1.99 12.25
C TRP A 66 -9.46 2.00 12.17
N ARG A 67 -10.03 2.73 11.21
CA ARG A 67 -11.50 2.78 11.02
C ARG A 67 -12.08 1.42 10.63
N PHE A 68 -11.33 0.60 9.91
CA PHE A 68 -11.73 -0.78 9.60
C PHE A 68 -11.74 -1.66 10.85
N MET A 69 -10.73 -1.57 11.73
CA MET A 69 -10.73 -2.32 13.00
C MET A 69 -11.93 -1.92 13.87
N VAL A 70 -12.18 -0.61 14.02
CA VAL A 70 -13.35 -0.13 14.77
C VAL A 70 -14.66 -0.58 14.12
N PHE A 71 -14.73 -0.66 12.78
CA PHE A 71 -15.89 -1.21 12.07
C PHE A 71 -16.10 -2.69 12.38
N VAL A 72 -15.04 -3.50 12.43
CA VAL A 72 -15.12 -4.92 12.78
C VAL A 72 -15.73 -5.12 14.18
N ASP A 73 -15.35 -4.27 15.13
CA ASP A 73 -15.83 -4.37 16.51
C ASP A 73 -17.23 -3.82 16.73
N THR A 74 -17.52 -2.63 16.18
CA THR A 74 -18.79 -1.93 16.43
C THR A 74 -19.88 -2.26 15.42
N ARG A 75 -19.51 -2.79 14.24
CA ARG A 75 -20.38 -3.03 13.06
C ARG A 75 -21.19 -1.83 12.59
N GLN A 76 -20.78 -0.62 12.98
CA GLN A 76 -21.46 0.59 12.55
C GLN A 76 -21.02 0.97 11.14
N PHE A 77 -22.00 1.07 10.24
CA PHE A 77 -21.75 1.41 8.83
C PHE A 77 -21.06 2.77 8.65
N SER A 78 -21.21 3.70 9.61
CA SER A 78 -20.51 4.99 9.59
C SER A 78 -18.98 4.81 9.49
N HIS A 79 -18.41 3.83 10.20
CA HIS A 79 -16.97 3.58 10.14
C HIS A 79 -16.53 2.98 8.81
N SER A 80 -17.38 2.20 8.14
CA SER A 80 -17.14 1.74 6.76
C SER A 80 -17.04 2.90 5.78
N VAL A 81 -17.87 3.93 5.94
CA VAL A 81 -17.81 5.14 5.10
C VAL A 81 -16.48 5.87 5.31
N PHE A 82 -16.07 6.07 6.56
CA PHE A 82 -14.77 6.67 6.86
C PHE A 82 -13.59 5.85 6.34
N PHE A 83 -13.67 4.51 6.39
CA PHE A 83 -12.69 3.62 5.80
C PHE A 83 -12.55 3.85 4.29
N VAL A 84 -13.66 3.84 3.55
CA VAL A 84 -13.62 4.05 2.09
C VAL A 84 -13.14 5.46 1.73
N LEU A 85 -13.56 6.49 2.48
CA LEU A 85 -13.09 7.86 2.27
C LEU A 85 -11.57 7.99 2.48
N ALA A 86 -11.05 7.40 3.56
CA ALA A 86 -9.62 7.39 3.82
C ALA A 86 -8.85 6.61 2.74
N MET A 87 -9.40 5.49 2.25
CA MET A 87 -8.80 4.73 1.15
C MET A 87 -8.81 5.47 -0.19
N ILE A 88 -9.86 6.23 -0.50
CA ILE A 88 -9.87 7.13 -1.66
C ILE A 88 -8.79 8.20 -1.51
N GLY A 89 -8.64 8.76 -0.31
CA GLY A 89 -7.55 9.67 0.02
C GLY A 89 -6.18 9.06 -0.25
N ALA A 90 -5.94 7.82 0.20
CA ALA A 90 -4.70 7.09 -0.07
C ALA A 90 -4.47 6.85 -1.58
N MET A 91 -5.54 6.55 -2.33
CA MET A 91 -5.48 6.32 -3.78
C MET A 91 -5.02 7.53 -4.58
N LEU A 92 -5.34 8.74 -4.13
CA LEU A 92 -4.88 9.97 -4.76
C LEU A 92 -3.35 10.13 -4.67
N PHE A 93 -2.73 9.61 -3.61
CA PHE A 93 -1.27 9.62 -3.46
C PHE A 93 -0.63 8.48 -4.25
N ARG A 94 -1.17 7.26 -4.16
CA ARG A 94 -0.65 6.08 -4.85
C ARG A 94 -1.79 5.19 -5.34
N ALA A 95 -1.78 4.85 -6.63
CA ALA A 95 -2.78 3.95 -7.22
C ALA A 95 -2.77 2.54 -6.61
N GLU A 96 -1.66 2.11 -6.03
CA GLU A 96 -1.52 0.83 -5.30
C GLU A 96 -2.51 0.70 -4.14
N ALA A 97 -3.03 1.81 -3.60
CA ALA A 97 -4.09 1.82 -2.58
C ALA A 97 -5.33 1.02 -2.99
N VAL A 98 -5.61 0.89 -4.30
CA VAL A 98 -6.70 0.07 -4.84
C VAL A 98 -6.57 -1.38 -4.39
N ILE A 99 -5.34 -1.91 -4.38
CA ILE A 99 -5.08 -3.30 -3.97
C ILE A 99 -5.48 -3.49 -2.51
N TYR A 100 -5.09 -2.54 -1.64
CA TYR A 100 -5.45 -2.57 -0.22
C TYR A 100 -6.97 -2.39 0.01
N LEU A 101 -7.64 -1.57 -0.80
CA LEU A 101 -9.10 -1.36 -0.70
C LEU A 101 -9.86 -2.66 -0.96
N VAL A 102 -9.36 -3.48 -1.88
CA VAL A 102 -9.93 -4.79 -2.20
C VAL A 102 -9.47 -5.86 -1.22
N ALA A 103 -8.21 -5.84 -0.78
CA ALA A 103 -7.61 -6.86 0.08
C ALA A 103 -8.10 -6.81 1.54
N ILE A 104 -8.17 -5.62 2.15
CA ILE A 104 -8.54 -5.44 3.57
C ILE A 104 -9.91 -6.04 3.91
N PRO A 105 -10.97 -5.88 3.09
CA PRO A 105 -12.26 -6.53 3.33
C PRO A 105 -12.18 -8.06 3.51
N PHE A 106 -11.25 -8.74 2.85
CA PHE A 106 -11.09 -10.19 2.99
C PHE A 106 -10.60 -10.60 4.38
N ALA A 107 -10.01 -9.68 5.15
CA ALA A 107 -9.63 -9.94 6.54
C ALA A 107 -10.83 -10.33 7.43
N LEU A 108 -12.07 -9.96 7.05
CA LEU A 108 -13.30 -10.39 7.73
C LEU A 108 -13.49 -11.91 7.71
N PHE A 109 -12.96 -12.61 6.70
CA PHE A 109 -13.06 -14.06 6.59
C PHE A 109 -12.03 -14.80 7.45
N LEU A 110 -10.92 -14.17 7.80
CA LEU A 110 -9.89 -14.77 8.65
C LEU A 110 -10.28 -14.78 10.15
N GLN A 111 -11.34 -14.08 10.52
CA GLN A 111 -11.83 -14.04 11.90
C GLN A 111 -12.62 -15.31 12.23
N SER A 112 -11.96 -16.28 12.87
CA SER A 112 -12.55 -17.55 13.31
C SER A 112 -13.39 -17.43 14.58
N ASP A 113 -13.34 -16.30 15.28
CA ASP A 113 -13.90 -16.14 16.63
C ASP A 113 -15.42 -15.86 16.63
N ARG A 114 -16.03 -15.63 15.46
CA ARG A 114 -17.41 -15.15 15.35
C ARG A 114 -18.22 -15.82 14.24
N ASN A 115 -19.54 -15.73 14.36
CA ASN A 115 -20.53 -16.37 13.49
C ASN A 115 -20.27 -16.04 12.00
N THR A 116 -19.93 -17.07 11.22
CA THR A 116 -19.54 -16.95 9.79
C THR A 116 -20.60 -16.24 8.93
N GLN A 117 -21.89 -16.38 9.27
CA GLN A 117 -22.96 -15.72 8.51
C GLN A 117 -22.96 -14.20 8.66
N GLU A 118 -22.60 -13.72 9.84
CA GLU A 118 -22.58 -12.32 10.20
C GLU A 118 -21.40 -11.60 9.52
N ASN A 119 -20.24 -12.24 9.50
CA ASN A 119 -19.06 -11.75 8.77
C ASN A 119 -19.31 -11.67 7.25
N ARG A 120 -20.02 -12.65 6.69
CA ARG A 120 -20.38 -12.64 5.25
C ARG A 120 -21.34 -11.50 4.91
N ARG A 121 -22.30 -11.19 5.78
CA ARG A 121 -23.23 -10.07 5.58
C ARG A 121 -22.49 -8.73 5.60
N ASP A 122 -21.57 -8.55 6.53
CA ASP A 122 -20.80 -7.30 6.62
C ASP A 122 -19.80 -7.16 5.48
N PHE A 123 -19.17 -8.27 5.05
CA PHE A 123 -18.38 -8.29 3.83
C PHE A 123 -19.21 -7.87 2.61
N LEU A 124 -20.41 -8.44 2.42
CA LEU A 124 -21.28 -8.08 1.30
C LEU A 124 -21.75 -6.63 1.35
N LYS A 125 -22.05 -6.09 2.53
CA LYS A 125 -22.39 -4.67 2.70
C LYS A 125 -21.22 -3.77 2.32
N LEU A 126 -20.02 -4.09 2.81
CA LEU A 126 -18.81 -3.32 2.54
C LEU A 126 -18.42 -3.41 1.05
N ALA A 127 -18.44 -4.61 0.47
CA ALA A 127 -18.16 -4.84 -0.94
C ALA A 127 -19.19 -4.13 -1.83
N GLY A 128 -20.48 -4.23 -1.49
CA GLY A 128 -21.55 -3.51 -2.18
C GLY A 128 -21.36 -1.99 -2.12
N PHE A 129 -20.95 -1.46 -0.97
CA PHE A 129 -20.64 -0.05 -0.81
C PHE A 129 -19.42 0.39 -1.63
N ILE A 130 -18.33 -0.39 -1.63
CA ILE A 130 -17.14 -0.13 -2.44
C ILE A 130 -17.51 -0.13 -3.93
N CYS A 131 -18.26 -1.13 -4.40
CA CYS A 131 -18.75 -1.19 -5.77
C CYS A 131 -19.65 0.00 -6.10
N GLY A 132 -20.56 0.39 -5.20
CA GLY A 132 -21.44 1.53 -5.39
C GLY A 132 -20.67 2.85 -5.54
N VAL A 133 -19.66 3.08 -4.71
CA VAL A 133 -18.77 4.24 -4.83
C VAL A 133 -17.96 4.17 -6.13
N GLY A 134 -17.45 3.00 -6.51
CA GLY A 134 -16.75 2.81 -7.78
C GLY A 134 -17.62 3.12 -9.00
N ILE A 135 -18.88 2.67 -9.00
CA ILE A 135 -19.85 2.98 -10.06
C ILE A 135 -20.16 4.49 -10.08
N LEU A 136 -20.30 5.13 -8.93
CA LEU A 136 -20.54 6.57 -8.87
C LEU A 136 -19.36 7.34 -9.49
N VAL A 137 -18.13 6.98 -9.14
CA VAL A 137 -16.92 7.56 -9.75
C VAL A 137 -16.90 7.31 -11.27
N PHE A 138 -17.24 6.09 -11.71
CA PHE A 138 -17.36 5.76 -13.13
C PHE A 138 -18.37 6.67 -13.86
N LEU A 139 -19.56 6.88 -13.28
CA LEU A 139 -20.60 7.74 -13.85
C LEU A 139 -20.16 9.21 -13.92
N VAL A 140 -19.46 9.71 -12.89
CA VAL A 140 -18.91 11.08 -12.89
C VAL A 140 -17.87 11.25 -13.99
N LEU A 141 -16.99 10.27 -14.18
CA LEU A 141 -15.98 10.31 -15.25
C LEU A 141 -16.62 10.23 -16.64
N LEU A 142 -17.65 9.42 -16.81
CA LEU A 142 -18.43 9.35 -18.05
C LEU A 142 -19.13 10.67 -18.34
N ALA A 143 -19.72 11.32 -17.34
CA ALA A 143 -20.33 12.64 -17.47
C ALA A 143 -19.30 13.74 -17.80
N ALA A 144 -18.06 13.59 -17.35
CA ALA A 144 -16.95 14.46 -17.72
C ALA A 144 -16.41 14.22 -19.15
N GLY A 145 -17.00 13.27 -19.91
CA GLY A 145 -16.58 12.93 -21.26
C GLY A 145 -15.33 12.06 -21.32
N ILE A 146 -14.88 11.50 -20.19
CA ILE A 146 -13.69 10.66 -20.11
C ILE A 146 -14.09 9.21 -20.45
N ASN A 147 -13.62 8.72 -21.59
CA ASN A 147 -13.81 7.33 -22.00
C ASN A 147 -12.86 6.41 -21.19
N LEU A 148 -13.37 5.84 -20.10
CA LEU A 148 -12.61 4.89 -19.26
C LEU A 148 -12.04 3.71 -20.04
N PHE A 149 -12.75 3.23 -21.06
CA PHE A 149 -12.26 2.16 -21.92
C PHE A 149 -10.98 2.55 -22.68
N LEU A 150 -10.90 3.79 -23.20
CA LEU A 150 -9.69 4.29 -23.86
C LEU A 150 -8.54 4.45 -22.85
N LEU A 151 -8.83 4.95 -21.64
CA LEU A 151 -7.83 5.11 -20.58
C LEU A 151 -7.21 3.77 -20.16
N ILE A 152 -8.04 2.73 -20.03
CA ILE A 152 -7.59 1.38 -19.69
C ILE A 152 -6.76 0.79 -20.85
N LEU A 153 -7.15 1.00 -22.10
CA LEU A 153 -6.35 0.55 -23.25
C LEU A 153 -5.00 1.27 -23.35
N GLU A 154 -4.97 2.56 -23.04
CA GLU A 154 -3.73 3.34 -23.01
C GLU A 154 -2.80 2.88 -21.88
N LEU A 155 -3.36 2.63 -20.69
CA LEU A 155 -2.65 1.98 -19.59
C LEU A 155 -2.09 0.62 -20.03
N LEU A 156 -2.92 -0.24 -20.61
CA LEU A 156 -2.50 -1.56 -21.06
C LEU A 156 -1.40 -1.47 -22.12
N ARG A 157 -1.48 -0.50 -23.03
CA ARG A 157 -0.45 -0.26 -24.06
C ARG A 157 0.87 0.20 -23.46
N ILE A 158 0.84 1.01 -22.39
CA ILE A 158 2.05 1.43 -21.66
C ILE A 158 2.72 0.25 -20.97
N TYR A 159 1.94 -0.64 -20.34
CA TYR A 159 2.48 -1.80 -19.60
C TYR A 159 2.72 -3.04 -20.47
N GLN A 160 2.12 -3.14 -21.65
CA GLN A 160 2.29 -4.23 -22.61
C GLN A 160 3.77 -4.58 -22.87
N PRO A 161 4.67 -3.64 -23.21
CA PRO A 161 6.07 -3.99 -23.49
C PRO A 161 6.77 -4.58 -22.27
N PHE A 162 6.41 -4.15 -21.06
CA PHE A 162 6.95 -4.71 -19.82
C PHE A 162 6.48 -6.15 -19.62
N LEU A 163 5.18 -6.41 -19.76
CA LEU A 163 4.60 -7.74 -19.61
C LEU A 163 5.14 -8.73 -20.64
N ILE A 164 5.24 -8.31 -21.91
CA ILE A 164 5.83 -9.15 -22.96
C ILE A 164 7.30 -9.44 -22.65
N SER A 165 8.07 -8.44 -22.21
CA SER A 165 9.48 -8.64 -21.83
C SER A 165 9.68 -9.54 -20.60
N LEU A 166 8.64 -9.77 -19.79
CA LEU A 166 8.67 -10.66 -18.64
C LEU A 166 8.51 -12.14 -19.05
N PHE A 167 7.71 -12.40 -20.09
CA PHE A 167 7.35 -13.76 -20.53
C PHE A 167 8.07 -14.21 -21.82
N ASN A 168 8.47 -13.28 -22.68
CA ASN A 168 9.31 -13.51 -23.87
C ASN A 168 10.40 -12.44 -23.89
N PRO A 169 11.51 -12.65 -23.16
CA PRO A 169 12.62 -11.72 -23.18
C PRO A 169 13.27 -11.73 -24.57
N ASP A 170 13.04 -10.67 -25.34
CA ASP A 170 13.67 -10.47 -26.64
C ASP A 170 15.20 -10.43 -26.45
N GLU A 171 15.96 -11.22 -27.21
CA GLU A 171 17.41 -11.43 -27.00
C GLU A 171 18.20 -10.11 -26.97
N ALA A 172 17.80 -9.14 -27.81
CA ALA A 172 18.40 -7.81 -27.88
C ALA A 172 18.15 -6.95 -26.64
N VAL A 173 16.97 -7.02 -26.03
CA VAL A 173 16.62 -6.25 -24.83
C VAL A 173 17.28 -6.87 -23.60
N THR A 174 17.42 -8.19 -23.58
CA THR A 174 18.08 -8.95 -22.52
C THR A 174 19.59 -8.67 -22.50
N ALA A 175 20.22 -8.62 -23.68
CA ALA A 175 21.63 -8.22 -23.83
C ALA A 175 21.87 -6.76 -23.39
N ALA A 176 20.96 -5.84 -23.72
CA ALA A 176 21.04 -4.44 -23.29
C ALA A 176 20.88 -4.28 -21.76
N ARG A 177 19.94 -5.00 -21.15
CA ARG A 177 19.75 -5.02 -19.68
C ARG A 177 20.93 -5.67 -18.96
N ALA A 178 21.48 -6.76 -19.51
CA ALA A 178 22.67 -7.41 -18.97
C ALA A 178 23.89 -6.48 -19.00
N ASN A 179 24.12 -5.76 -20.10
CA ASN A 179 25.18 -4.75 -20.19
C ASN A 179 24.95 -3.57 -19.22
N ALA A 180 23.71 -3.12 -19.04
CA ALA A 180 23.42 -2.02 -18.11
C ALA A 180 23.62 -2.40 -16.63
N ILE A 181 23.41 -3.67 -16.27
CA ILE A 181 23.49 -4.16 -14.88
C ILE A 181 24.87 -4.74 -14.55
N PHE A 182 25.47 -5.50 -15.48
CA PHE A 182 26.73 -6.24 -15.26
C PHE A 182 27.94 -5.64 -16.01
N GLY A 183 27.74 -4.60 -16.82
CA GLY A 183 28.81 -3.93 -17.56
C GLY A 183 29.60 -4.92 -18.44
N GLU A 184 30.92 -4.88 -18.31
CA GLU A 184 31.86 -5.72 -19.07
C GLU A 184 31.68 -7.24 -18.83
N TYR A 185 31.02 -7.63 -17.74
CA TYR A 185 30.77 -9.05 -17.39
C TYR A 185 29.49 -9.62 -18.03
N ALA A 186 28.74 -8.82 -18.77
CA ALA A 186 27.49 -9.24 -19.40
C ALA A 186 27.67 -10.34 -20.46
N GLY A 187 28.86 -10.45 -21.08
CA GLY A 187 29.17 -11.49 -22.06
C GLY A 187 29.43 -12.88 -21.47
N ILE A 188 29.62 -12.98 -20.14
CA ILE A 188 29.95 -14.24 -19.46
C ILE A 188 28.69 -15.00 -19.02
N PHE A 189 27.59 -14.28 -18.80
CA PHE A 189 26.31 -14.89 -18.43
C PHE A 189 25.47 -15.14 -19.69
N SER A 190 24.99 -16.38 -19.89
CA SER A 190 24.08 -16.66 -21.00
C SER A 190 22.80 -15.83 -20.83
N GLN A 191 22.25 -15.34 -21.94
CA GLN A 191 21.05 -14.49 -21.96
C GLN A 191 19.86 -15.14 -21.23
N GLU A 192 19.82 -16.47 -21.17
CA GLU A 192 18.81 -17.26 -20.48
C GLU A 192 18.90 -17.16 -18.95
N TYR A 193 20.09 -16.97 -18.38
CA TYR A 193 20.28 -16.85 -16.93
C TYR A 193 20.13 -15.41 -16.41
N VAL A 194 20.18 -14.39 -17.26
CA VAL A 194 20.10 -12.97 -16.86
C VAL A 194 18.77 -12.68 -16.14
N SER A 195 17.65 -13.20 -16.64
CA SER A 195 16.34 -13.03 -16.02
C SER A 195 16.25 -13.71 -14.65
N ALA A 196 16.81 -14.91 -14.51
CA ALA A 196 16.88 -15.65 -13.25
C ALA A 196 17.79 -14.94 -12.23
N VAL A 197 18.94 -14.43 -12.65
CA VAL A 197 19.86 -13.67 -11.79
C VAL A 197 19.22 -12.36 -11.32
N ILE A 198 18.49 -11.64 -12.18
CA ILE A 198 17.76 -10.43 -11.78
C ILE A 198 16.64 -10.78 -10.79
N ALA A 199 15.86 -11.83 -11.06
CA ALA A 199 14.79 -12.25 -10.17
C ALA A 199 15.32 -12.64 -8.79
N ILE A 200 16.37 -13.46 -8.73
CA ILE A 200 17.02 -13.87 -7.48
C ILE A 200 17.68 -12.66 -6.80
N GLY A 201 18.40 -11.82 -7.54
CA GLY A 201 19.06 -10.63 -7.01
C GLY A 201 18.08 -9.64 -6.39
N LEU A 202 16.99 -9.31 -7.09
CA LEU A 202 15.93 -8.46 -6.55
C LEU A 202 15.25 -9.11 -5.34
N SER A 203 15.04 -10.43 -5.35
CA SER A 203 14.50 -11.15 -4.20
C SER A 203 15.43 -11.05 -2.99
N VAL A 204 16.74 -11.21 -3.18
CA VAL A 204 17.75 -11.09 -2.11
C VAL A 204 17.81 -9.67 -1.58
N VAL A 205 17.79 -8.66 -2.46
CA VAL A 205 17.74 -7.24 -2.05
C VAL A 205 16.46 -6.96 -1.25
N LEU A 206 15.32 -7.50 -1.67
CA LEU A 206 14.06 -7.36 -0.95
C LEU A 206 14.14 -8.00 0.44
N VAL A 207 14.71 -9.20 0.57
CA VAL A 207 14.91 -9.85 1.87
C VAL A 207 15.88 -9.07 2.76
N MET A 208 17.00 -8.60 2.21
CA MET A 208 17.97 -7.77 2.91
C MET A 208 17.33 -6.48 3.42
N THR A 209 16.63 -5.75 2.56
CA THR A 209 15.95 -4.50 2.94
C THR A 209 14.89 -4.74 4.01
N LEU A 210 14.12 -5.82 3.93
CA LEU A 210 13.17 -6.22 4.99
C LEU A 210 13.89 -6.48 6.32
N PHE A 211 15.02 -7.19 6.27
CA PHE A 211 15.83 -7.48 7.46
C PHE A 211 16.41 -6.20 8.08
N TYR A 212 16.94 -5.28 7.28
CA TYR A 212 17.43 -3.98 7.75
C TYR A 212 16.30 -3.12 8.33
N THR A 213 15.13 -3.10 7.69
CA THR A 213 13.97 -2.30 8.11
C THR A 213 13.37 -2.77 9.43
N ILE A 214 13.39 -4.08 9.72
CA ILE A 214 12.92 -4.65 11.00
C ILE A 214 13.96 -4.43 12.13
N GLY A 215 15.10 -3.78 11.84
CA GLY A 215 16.16 -3.55 12.83
C GLY A 215 17.11 -4.73 12.99
N GLY A 216 17.27 -5.57 11.95
CA GLY A 216 18.26 -6.65 11.88
C GLY A 216 19.66 -6.30 12.43
N PRO A 217 20.22 -5.11 12.18
CA PRO A 217 21.51 -4.70 12.76
C PRO A 217 21.52 -4.58 14.30
N PHE A 218 20.36 -4.34 14.93
CA PHE A 218 20.23 -4.21 16.38
C PHE A 218 20.08 -5.56 17.09
N PHE A 219 19.90 -6.67 16.36
CA PHE A 219 19.90 -8.02 16.94
C PHE A 219 21.30 -8.53 17.30
N TRP A 220 22.35 -7.87 16.80
CA TRP A 220 23.76 -8.23 16.98
C TRP A 220 24.56 -7.24 17.85
N LEU A 221 23.86 -6.30 18.52
CA LEU A 221 24.38 -5.43 19.59
C LEU A 221 23.79 -5.87 20.94
#